data_AF-A0A931J002-F1
#
_entry.id   AF-A0A931J002-F1
#
_cell.length_a   1.000
_cell.length_b   1.000
_cell.length_c   1.000
_cell.angle_alpha   90.00
_cell.angle_beta   90.00
_cell.angle_gamma   90.00
#
_symmetry.space_group_name_H-M   'P 1'
#
loop_
_entity.id
_entity.type
_entity.pdbx_description
1 polymer ?
#
loop_
_entity_poly.entity_id
_entity_poly.type
_entity_poly.pdbx_seq_one_letter_code
_entity_poly.pdbx_strand_id
1 'polypeptide(L)'
;MGGRRNRTSGRVPAGKVLRLCKHVATMPTLRPALGVGGFTLLELVFAVVVAGLLALVAIPSFMDQLRKSRRADAHDHSALITLAQERYRIGHSSFASAIDQLAAEGVSEVSAGGYYVASLVEGTGVGYTLSLKPAAGSKQADDRQCAEFKIVFLRGGLTRTATDAGGVDSSARCWPQ
;
A
#
# COMPACT_ATOMS: atom_id res chain seq x y z
N MET A 1 36.93 30.13 -18.26
CA MET A 1 37.54 30.89 -19.36
C MET A 1 36.42 31.24 -20.34
N GLY A 2 35.86 32.46 -20.40
CA GLY A 2 36.53 33.76 -20.41
C GLY A 2 36.64 34.22 -21.86
N GLY A 3 35.58 34.84 -22.41
CA GLY A 3 35.53 35.23 -23.82
C GLY A 3 34.58 36.39 -24.08
N ARG A 4 34.92 37.58 -23.55
CA ARG A 4 34.29 38.86 -23.92
C ARG A 4 34.50 39.12 -25.41
N ARG A 5 33.45 39.50 -26.13
CA ARG A 5 33.58 40.29 -27.36
C ARG A 5 32.66 41.51 -27.30
N ASN A 6 33.32 42.65 -27.13
CA ASN A 6 32.79 44.00 -27.20
C ASN A 6 32.80 44.43 -28.67
N ARG A 7 31.70 44.98 -29.20
CA ARG A 7 31.69 45.61 -30.53
C ARG A 7 30.79 46.85 -30.55
N THR A 8 31.48 47.95 -30.28
CA THR A 8 31.34 49.33 -30.77
C THR A 8 30.15 49.68 -31.67
N SER A 9 29.44 50.70 -31.19
CA SER A 9 28.60 51.69 -31.86
C SER A 9 29.12 52.15 -33.24
N GLY A 10 28.25 52.05 -34.25
CA GLY A 10 28.39 52.68 -35.57
C GLY A 10 27.11 53.45 -35.93
N ARG A 11 27.26 54.76 -36.10
CA ARG A 11 26.22 55.75 -36.43
C ARG A 11 26.00 55.76 -37.95
N VAL A 12 24.75 55.82 -38.43
CA VAL A 12 24.39 56.09 -39.84
C VAL A 12 23.26 57.14 -39.86
N PRO A 13 23.27 58.09 -40.83
CA PRO A 13 22.69 59.42 -40.65
C PRO A 13 21.23 59.55 -41.10
N ALA A 14 20.65 60.69 -40.70
CA ALA A 14 19.32 61.16 -41.06
C ALA A 14 19.20 61.47 -42.56
N GLY A 15 18.31 60.76 -43.24
CA GLY A 15 17.92 60.98 -44.63
C GLY A 15 16.41 61.16 -44.77
N LYS A 16 16.05 62.32 -45.34
CA LYS A 16 14.74 62.89 -45.65
C LYS A 16 13.62 61.91 -46.10
N VAL A 17 12.48 62.07 -45.42
CA VAL A 17 11.11 62.29 -45.94
C VAL A 17 10.81 61.74 -47.34
N LEU A 18 9.93 60.74 -47.39
CA LEU A 18 8.90 60.68 -48.42
C LEU A 18 7.58 60.23 -47.79
N ARG A 19 6.60 61.13 -47.82
CA ARG A 19 5.19 60.84 -47.54
C ARG A 19 4.68 59.92 -48.63
N LEU A 20 4.09 58.77 -48.29
CA LEU A 20 3.09 58.14 -49.15
C LEU A 20 2.18 57.21 -48.33
N CYS A 21 0.86 57.40 -48.52
CA CYS A 21 -0.25 56.53 -48.13
C CYS A 21 -0.38 56.25 -46.61
N LYS A 22 -1.14 57.04 -45.84
CA LYS A 22 -2.60 56.89 -45.71
C LYS A 22 -3.08 55.50 -46.16
N HIS A 23 -2.97 54.49 -45.31
CA HIS A 23 -3.96 53.43 -45.12
C HIS A 23 -3.60 52.70 -43.82
N VAL A 24 -4.05 53.27 -42.70
CA VAL A 24 -4.19 52.50 -41.45
C VAL A 24 -5.34 51.55 -41.69
N ALA A 25 -5.02 50.36 -42.23
CA ALA A 25 -5.94 49.25 -42.19
C ALA A 25 -6.08 48.85 -40.72
N THR A 26 -7.23 49.18 -40.14
CA THR A 26 -7.66 48.70 -38.84
C THR A 26 -7.68 47.18 -38.90
N MET A 27 -6.68 46.51 -38.30
CA MET A 27 -6.69 45.07 -38.20
C MET A 27 -7.89 44.67 -37.34
N PRO A 28 -8.83 43.84 -37.83
CA PRO A 28 -9.84 43.27 -36.97
C PRO A 28 -9.12 42.41 -35.93
N THR A 29 -9.33 42.72 -34.66
CA THR A 29 -8.95 41.85 -33.58
C THR A 29 -9.78 40.57 -33.73
N LEU A 30 -9.14 39.51 -34.22
CA LEU A 30 -9.70 38.16 -34.15
C LEU A 30 -9.82 37.83 -32.67
N ARG A 31 -10.98 38.11 -32.07
CA ARG A 31 -11.38 37.55 -30.79
C ARG A 31 -11.51 36.05 -31.00
N PRO A 32 -10.67 35.19 -30.40
CA PRO A 32 -11.01 33.78 -30.33
C PRO A 32 -12.25 33.71 -29.44
N ALA A 33 -13.40 33.39 -30.03
CA ALA A 33 -14.49 32.84 -29.27
C ALA A 33 -14.00 31.45 -28.83
N LEU A 34 -13.29 31.41 -27.69
CA LEU A 34 -13.13 30.20 -26.90
C LEU A 34 -14.56 29.84 -26.47
N GLY A 35 -15.25 29.11 -27.33
CA GLY A 35 -16.55 28.56 -27.04
C GLY A 35 -16.42 27.73 -25.78
N VAL A 36 -17.10 28.15 -24.72
CA VAL A 36 -17.29 27.31 -23.54
C VAL A 36 -18.20 26.17 -23.99
N GLY A 37 -17.59 25.07 -24.41
CA GLY A 37 -18.29 23.85 -24.79
C GLY A 37 -18.89 23.17 -23.57
N GLY A 38 -20.19 22.87 -23.63
CA GLY A 38 -20.85 21.99 -22.66
C GLY A 38 -20.56 20.53 -22.97
N PHE A 39 -20.46 19.68 -21.94
CA PHE A 39 -20.38 18.23 -22.09
C PHE A 39 -21.64 17.69 -22.75
N THR A 40 -21.47 16.77 -23.72
CA THR A 40 -22.61 16.08 -24.33
C THR A 40 -23.07 14.90 -23.47
N LEU A 41 -24.35 14.52 -23.57
CA LEU A 41 -24.87 13.34 -22.88
C LEU A 41 -24.17 12.06 -23.34
N LEU A 42 -23.80 11.98 -24.62
CA LEU A 42 -23.07 10.84 -25.18
C LEU A 42 -21.66 10.71 -24.60
N GLU A 43 -20.97 11.83 -24.37
CA GLU A 43 -19.63 11.86 -23.78
C GLU A 43 -19.64 11.36 -22.34
N LEU A 44 -20.66 11.73 -21.56
CA LEU A 44 -20.83 11.21 -20.21
C LEU A 44 -21.10 9.70 -20.21
N VAL A 45 -21.96 9.20 -21.10
CA VAL A 45 -22.25 7.77 -21.21
C VAL A 45 -20.97 6.99 -21.55
N PHE A 46 -20.19 7.45 -22.53
CA PHE A 46 -18.95 6.76 -22.89
C PHE A 46 -17.91 6.82 -21.78
N ALA A 47 -17.81 7.94 -21.06
CA ALA A 47 -16.92 8.08 -19.91
C ALA A 47 -17.27 7.08 -18.79
N VAL A 48 -18.55 6.94 -18.44
CA VAL A 48 -19.01 5.98 -17.42
C VAL A 48 -18.78 4.55 -17.86
N VAL A 49 -18.99 4.23 -19.15
CA VAL A 49 -18.71 2.91 -19.71
C VAL A 49 -17.22 2.55 -19.56
N VAL A 50 -16.31 3.45 -19.95
CA VAL A 50 -14.87 3.22 -19.80
C VAL A 50 -14.46 3.12 -18.33
N ALA A 51 -14.99 3.98 -17.46
CA ALA A 51 -14.74 3.92 -16.02
C ALA A 51 -15.18 2.58 -15.41
N GLY A 52 -16.35 2.06 -15.81
CA GLY A 52 -16.84 0.75 -15.36
C GLY A 52 -15.92 -0.40 -15.78
N LEU A 53 -15.38 -0.37 -17.01
CA LEU A 53 -14.43 -1.37 -17.49
C LEU A 53 -13.12 -1.35 -16.67
N LEU A 54 -12.60 -0.16 -16.36
CA LEU A 54 -11.40 -0.03 -15.54
C LEU A 54 -11.62 -0.53 -14.11
N ALA A 55 -12.79 -0.26 -13.53
CA ALA A 55 -13.13 -0.67 -12.17
C ALA A 55 -13.12 -2.20 -11.99
N LEU A 56 -13.50 -2.97 -13.01
CA LEU A 56 -13.50 -4.44 -12.97
C LEU A 56 -12.11 -5.04 -12.70
N VAL A 57 -11.04 -4.41 -13.20
CA VAL A 57 -9.66 -4.88 -13.00
C VAL A 57 -9.02 -4.22 -11.78
N ALA A 58 -9.33 -2.95 -11.54
CA ALA A 58 -8.72 -2.17 -10.47
C ALA A 58 -9.16 -2.62 -9.07
N ILE A 59 -10.46 -2.87 -8.87
CA ILE A 59 -11.02 -3.22 -7.55
C ILE A 59 -10.43 -4.53 -6.98
N PRO A 60 -10.40 -5.68 -7.69
CA PRO A 60 -9.85 -6.91 -7.12
C PRO A 60 -8.36 -6.76 -6.77
N SER A 61 -7.58 -6.12 -7.64
CA SER A 61 -6.16 -5.84 -7.41
C SER A 61 -5.93 -4.99 -6.15
N PHE A 62 -6.74 -3.95 -5.96
CA PHE A 62 -6.67 -3.12 -4.76
C PHE A 62 -7.03 -3.88 -3.49
N MET A 63 -8.06 -4.74 -3.54
CA MET A 63 -8.44 -5.57 -2.40
C MET A 63 -7.34 -6.56 -2.00
N ASP A 64 -6.63 -7.14 -2.98
CA ASP A 64 -5.48 -8.00 -2.71
C ASP A 64 -4.32 -7.24 -2.06
N GLN A 65 -4.08 -5.99 -2.47
CA GLN A 65 -3.09 -5.14 -1.82
C GLN A 65 -3.45 -4.82 -0.36
N LEU A 66 -4.73 -4.56 -0.07
CA LEU A 66 -5.20 -4.38 1.31
C LEU A 66 -5.03 -5.65 2.13
N ARG A 67 -5.38 -6.83 1.60
CA ARG A 67 -5.14 -8.12 2.28
C ARG A 67 -3.67 -8.32 2.58
N LYS A 68 -2.78 -8.04 1.61
CA LYS A 68 -1.33 -8.12 1.80
C LYS A 68 -0.84 -7.18 2.90
N SER A 69 -1.34 -5.95 2.93
CA SER A 69 -1.01 -4.99 4.00
C SER A 69 -1.46 -5.49 5.37
N ARG A 70 -2.62 -6.13 5.46
CA ARG A 70 -3.13 -6.70 6.72
C ARG A 70 -2.38 -7.96 7.14
N ARG A 71 -1.88 -8.78 6.20
CA ARG A 71 -0.98 -9.90 6.53
C ARG A 71 0.30 -9.43 7.24
N ALA A 72 0.79 -8.23 6.93
CA ALA A 72 1.91 -7.64 7.67
C ALA A 72 1.60 -7.47 9.17
N ASP A 73 0.37 -7.09 9.53
CA ASP A 73 -0.07 -7.01 10.94
C ASP A 73 -0.02 -8.40 11.63
N ALA A 74 -0.33 -9.49 10.92
CA ALA A 74 -0.13 -10.84 11.47
C ALA A 74 1.36 -11.17 11.68
N HIS A 75 2.22 -10.81 10.73
CA HIS A 75 3.66 -11.05 10.84
C HIS A 75 4.26 -10.30 12.02
N ASP A 76 3.95 -9.00 12.14
CA ASP A 76 4.41 -8.16 13.23
C ASP A 76 3.91 -8.67 14.58
N HIS A 77 2.61 -9.02 14.66
CA HIS A 77 2.03 -9.57 15.88
C HIS A 77 2.66 -10.91 16.28
N SER A 78 2.94 -11.79 15.31
CA SER A 78 3.60 -13.06 15.56
C SER A 78 5.05 -12.89 16.07
N ALA A 79 5.76 -11.86 15.58
CA ALA A 79 7.11 -11.52 16.05
C ALA A 79 7.08 -10.96 17.48
N LEU A 80 6.09 -10.12 17.80
CA LEU A 80 5.88 -9.61 19.15
C LEU A 80 5.58 -10.74 20.15
N ILE A 81 4.71 -11.69 19.78
CA ILE A 81 4.43 -12.87 20.63
C ILE A 81 5.67 -13.72 20.80
N THR A 82 6.45 -13.94 19.73
CA THR A 82 7.70 -14.70 19.81
C THR A 82 8.68 -14.07 20.80
N LEU A 83 8.84 -12.74 20.76
CA LEU A 83 9.67 -12.01 21.71
C LEU A 83 9.13 -12.09 23.15
N ALA A 84 7.82 -11.98 23.32
CA ALA A 84 7.18 -12.13 24.64
C ALA A 84 7.35 -13.54 25.22
N GLN A 85 7.30 -14.57 24.39
CA GLN A 85 7.59 -15.95 24.78
C GLN A 85 9.03 -16.11 25.30
N GLU A 86 10.00 -15.48 24.62
CA GLU A 86 11.40 -15.48 25.07
C GLU A 86 11.57 -14.77 26.41
N ARG A 87 10.92 -13.60 26.61
CA ARG A 87 10.94 -12.89 27.89
C ARG A 87 10.30 -13.69 29.00
N TYR A 88 9.12 -14.25 28.74
CA TYR A 88 8.40 -15.11 29.67
C TYR A 88 9.25 -16.31 30.12
N ARG A 89 10.03 -16.89 29.20
CA ARG A 89 10.90 -18.05 29.45
C ARG A 89 12.07 -17.74 30.40
N ILE A 90 12.44 -16.48 30.62
CA ILE A 90 13.47 -16.08 31.59
C ILE A 90 12.99 -16.38 33.03
N GLY A 91 11.72 -16.15 33.31
CA GLY A 91 11.12 -16.36 34.63
C GLY A 91 10.46 -17.73 34.82
N HIS A 92 10.26 -18.49 33.74
CA HIS A 92 9.45 -19.72 33.76
C HIS A 92 10.19 -20.90 33.14
N SER A 93 9.96 -22.10 33.69
CA SER A 93 10.55 -23.35 33.18
C SER A 93 9.96 -23.81 31.85
N SER A 94 8.81 -23.25 31.44
CA SER A 94 8.11 -23.52 30.19
C SER A 94 7.73 -22.24 29.45
N PHE A 95 7.47 -22.36 28.16
CA PHE A 95 6.79 -21.33 27.38
C PHE A 95 5.33 -21.17 27.83
N ALA A 96 4.75 -20.02 27.56
CA ALA A 96 3.34 -19.76 27.83
C ALA A 96 2.46 -20.60 26.91
N SER A 97 1.40 -21.18 27.48
CA SER A 97 0.41 -22.00 26.76
C SER A 97 -0.83 -21.21 26.37
N ALA A 98 -0.97 -19.97 26.85
CA ALA A 98 -2.09 -19.09 26.55
C ALA A 98 -1.62 -17.62 26.47
N ILE A 99 -2.32 -16.80 25.69
CA ILE A 99 -1.90 -15.41 25.42
C ILE A 99 -2.04 -14.51 26.65
N ASP A 100 -3.02 -14.78 27.51
CA ASP A 100 -3.24 -14.06 28.77
C ASP A 100 -2.03 -14.10 29.71
N GLN A 101 -1.26 -15.20 29.69
CA GLN A 101 0.00 -15.34 30.43
C GLN A 101 1.09 -14.37 29.95
N LEU A 102 0.97 -13.88 28.70
CA LEU A 102 1.89 -12.91 28.10
C LEU A 102 1.39 -11.46 28.21
N ALA A 103 0.26 -11.20 28.88
CA ALA A 103 -0.29 -9.85 28.98
C ALA A 103 0.68 -8.86 29.65
N ALA A 104 1.45 -9.33 30.65
CA ALA A 104 2.48 -8.54 31.32
C ALA A 104 3.68 -8.22 30.41
N GLU A 105 3.88 -8.99 29.34
CA GLU A 105 4.92 -8.77 28.33
C GLU A 105 4.48 -7.79 27.23
N GLY A 106 3.28 -7.20 27.37
CA GLY A 106 2.76 -6.17 26.48
C GLY A 106 2.11 -6.71 25.21
N VAL A 107 1.60 -7.94 25.23
CA VAL A 107 0.96 -8.57 24.07
C VAL A 107 -0.50 -8.91 24.36
N SER A 108 -1.36 -8.67 23.39
CA SER A 108 -2.79 -8.98 23.43
C SER A 108 -3.14 -10.16 22.54
N GLU A 109 -4.34 -10.71 22.73
CA GLU A 109 -4.89 -11.76 21.85
C GLU A 109 -5.17 -11.23 20.44
N VAL A 110 -5.60 -9.98 20.32
CA VAL A 110 -5.90 -9.36 19.03
C VAL A 110 -4.70 -8.55 18.55
N SER A 111 -4.42 -8.62 17.25
CA SER A 111 -3.38 -7.80 16.62
C SER A 111 -3.70 -6.30 16.70
N ALA A 112 -2.69 -5.45 16.57
CA ALA A 112 -2.86 -3.99 16.70
C ALA A 112 -3.84 -3.42 15.65
N GLY A 113 -3.86 -3.99 14.44
CA GLY A 113 -4.81 -3.63 13.39
C GLY A 113 -6.22 -4.20 13.58
N GLY A 114 -6.45 -5.09 14.56
CA GLY A 114 -7.76 -5.73 14.78
C GLY A 114 -8.11 -6.79 13.73
N TYR A 115 -7.16 -7.23 12.92
CA TYR A 115 -7.40 -8.14 11.80
C TYR A 115 -7.14 -9.60 12.12
N TYR A 116 -6.34 -9.89 13.15
CA TYR A 116 -5.96 -11.24 13.53
C TYR A 116 -6.15 -11.47 15.03
N VAL A 117 -6.48 -12.71 15.37
CA VAL A 117 -6.57 -13.22 16.73
C VAL A 117 -5.53 -14.32 16.88
N ALA A 118 -4.65 -14.16 17.86
CA ALA A 118 -3.62 -15.09 18.23
C ALA A 118 -4.13 -16.10 19.26
N SER A 119 -3.67 -17.33 19.14
CA SER A 119 -3.88 -18.39 20.11
C SER A 119 -2.60 -19.19 20.28
N LEU A 120 -2.30 -19.59 21.50
CA LEU A 120 -1.18 -20.44 21.82
C LEU A 120 -1.70 -21.84 22.18
N VAL A 121 -0.93 -22.84 21.79
CA VAL A 121 -1.11 -24.23 22.18
C VAL A 121 0.27 -24.80 22.53
N GLU A 122 0.29 -25.82 23.38
CA GLU A 122 1.50 -26.62 23.65
C GLU A 122 2.68 -25.83 24.27
N GLY A 123 2.42 -24.93 25.21
CA GLY A 123 3.49 -24.29 25.99
C GLY A 123 4.25 -25.30 26.86
N THR A 124 5.41 -25.75 26.41
CA THR A 124 6.26 -26.75 27.10
C THR A 124 7.63 -26.17 27.45
N GLY A 125 8.47 -26.97 28.12
CA GLY A 125 9.86 -26.58 28.40
C GLY A 125 10.72 -26.34 27.15
N VAL A 126 10.31 -26.89 26.01
CA VAL A 126 11.12 -26.94 24.79
C VAL A 126 10.45 -26.32 23.57
N GLY A 127 9.18 -25.92 23.66
CA GLY A 127 8.46 -25.42 22.50
C GLY A 127 7.08 -24.84 22.79
N TYR A 128 6.51 -24.21 21.78
CA TYR A 128 5.13 -23.75 21.72
C TYR A 128 4.65 -23.68 20.26
N THR A 129 3.33 -23.72 20.07
CA THR A 129 2.68 -23.49 18.78
C THR A 129 1.80 -22.25 18.89
N LEU A 130 2.10 -21.25 18.09
CA LEU A 130 1.29 -20.04 17.90
C LEU A 130 0.46 -20.19 16.63
N SER A 131 -0.83 -19.89 16.72
CA SER A 131 -1.74 -19.76 15.58
C SER A 131 -2.32 -18.34 15.52
N LEU A 132 -2.37 -17.75 14.33
CA LEU A 132 -3.08 -16.50 14.06
C LEU A 132 -4.15 -16.74 12.99
N LYS A 133 -5.40 -16.42 13.33
CA LYS A 133 -6.55 -16.49 12.42
C LYS A 133 -7.17 -15.12 12.24
N PRO A 134 -7.82 -14.83 11.10
CA PRO A 134 -8.56 -13.60 10.92
C PRO A 134 -9.58 -13.38 12.04
N ALA A 135 -9.62 -12.17 12.58
CA ALA A 135 -10.58 -11.80 13.60
C ALA A 135 -12.01 -11.89 13.05
N ALA A 136 -12.94 -12.38 13.89
CA ALA A 136 -14.34 -12.50 13.51
C ALA A 136 -14.91 -11.14 13.08
N GLY A 137 -15.61 -11.12 11.94
CA GLY A 137 -16.17 -9.89 11.37
C GLY A 137 -15.16 -8.98 10.65
N SER A 138 -13.86 -9.29 10.70
CA SER A 138 -12.87 -8.53 9.93
C SER A 138 -12.98 -8.86 8.44
N LYS A 139 -12.68 -7.88 7.58
CA LYS A 139 -12.54 -8.09 6.12
C LYS A 139 -11.34 -8.97 5.76
N GLN A 140 -10.50 -9.33 6.73
CA GLN A 140 -9.40 -10.25 6.53
C GLN A 140 -9.88 -11.70 6.43
N ALA A 141 -11.08 -12.03 6.92
CA ALA A 141 -11.68 -13.35 6.75
C ALA A 141 -11.92 -13.73 5.27
N ASP A 142 -11.96 -12.73 4.38
CA ASP A 142 -12.08 -12.94 2.92
C ASP A 142 -10.75 -13.39 2.26
N ASP A 143 -9.62 -13.35 3.00
CA ASP A 143 -8.32 -13.82 2.51
C ASP A 143 -8.21 -15.35 2.61
N ARG A 144 -8.93 -16.04 1.73
CA ARG A 144 -9.00 -17.51 1.74
C ARG A 144 -7.70 -18.21 1.39
N GLN A 145 -6.74 -17.52 0.77
CA GLN A 145 -5.44 -18.10 0.43
C GLN A 145 -4.50 -18.15 1.64
N CYS A 146 -4.71 -17.27 2.62
CA CYS A 146 -3.91 -17.13 3.83
C CYS A 146 -4.82 -17.10 5.06
N ALA A 147 -5.53 -18.21 5.31
CA ALA A 147 -6.58 -18.30 6.30
C ALA A 147 -6.06 -18.53 7.73
N GLU A 148 -4.90 -19.14 7.88
CA GLU A 148 -4.25 -19.33 9.18
C GLU A 148 -2.73 -19.25 9.04
N PHE A 149 -2.10 -18.52 9.95
CA PHE A 149 -0.64 -18.51 10.12
C PHE A 149 -0.28 -19.32 11.35
N LYS A 150 0.77 -20.14 11.26
CA LYS A 150 1.31 -20.87 12.40
C LYS A 150 2.80 -20.63 12.55
N ILE A 151 3.23 -20.49 13.79
CA ILE A 151 4.63 -20.54 14.19
C ILE A 151 4.79 -21.69 15.17
N VAL A 152 5.68 -22.62 14.84
CA VAL A 152 6.07 -23.71 15.74
C VAL A 152 7.49 -23.42 16.18
N PHE A 153 7.69 -23.21 17.48
CA PHE A 153 9.00 -23.18 18.09
C PHE A 153 9.24 -24.52 18.80
N LEU A 154 10.32 -25.21 18.44
CA LEU A 154 10.67 -26.49 19.06
C LEU A 154 12.18 -26.65 19.11
N ARG A 155 12.72 -26.78 20.32
CA ARG A 155 14.15 -27.04 20.61
C ARG A 155 15.10 -26.07 19.89
N GLY A 156 14.76 -24.78 19.88
CA GLY A 156 15.55 -23.74 19.22
C GLY A 156 15.30 -23.59 17.72
N GLY A 157 14.53 -24.50 17.11
CA GLY A 157 14.03 -24.34 15.74
C GLY A 157 12.75 -23.52 15.72
N LEU A 158 12.64 -22.62 14.74
CA LEU A 158 11.42 -21.86 14.46
C LEU A 158 10.95 -22.17 13.05
N THR A 159 9.72 -22.69 12.93
CA THR A 159 9.09 -23.01 11.64
C THR A 159 7.85 -22.16 11.46
N ARG A 160 7.75 -21.48 10.32
CA ARG A 160 6.60 -20.67 9.94
C ARG A 160 5.83 -21.39 8.85
N THR A 161 4.54 -21.61 9.08
CA THR A 161 3.65 -22.20 8.09
C THR A 161 2.39 -21.35 7.93
N ALA A 162 1.70 -21.52 6.82
CA ALA A 162 0.39 -20.95 6.59
C ALA A 162 -0.49 -21.96 5.86
N THR A 163 -1.79 -21.87 6.06
CA THR A 163 -2.76 -22.68 5.32
C THR A 163 -3.85 -21.82 4.69
N ASP A 164 -4.35 -22.28 3.57
CA ASP A 164 -5.56 -21.73 2.95
C ASP A 164 -6.82 -22.17 3.72
N ALA A 165 -7.98 -21.68 3.31
CA ALA A 165 -9.26 -22.02 3.95
C ALA A 165 -9.63 -23.51 3.85
N GLY A 166 -8.98 -24.26 2.94
CA GLY A 166 -9.10 -25.72 2.81
C GLY A 166 -8.11 -26.50 3.67
N GLY A 167 -7.22 -25.82 4.40
CA GLY A 167 -6.17 -26.45 5.20
C GLY A 167 -4.96 -26.91 4.39
N VAL A 168 -4.84 -26.49 3.13
CA VAL A 168 -3.70 -26.81 2.26
C VAL A 168 -2.56 -25.82 2.54
N ASP A 169 -1.32 -26.30 2.51
CA ASP A 169 -0.14 -25.45 2.71
C ASP A 169 -0.10 -24.30 1.69
N SER A 170 -0.03 -23.08 2.21
CA SER A 170 0.09 -21.85 1.44
C SER A 170 1.27 -20.99 1.93
N SER A 171 2.19 -21.59 2.70
CA SER A 171 3.32 -20.90 3.33
C SER A 171 4.13 -20.04 2.37
N ALA A 172 4.46 -20.57 1.19
CA ALA A 172 5.27 -19.86 0.20
C ALA A 172 4.63 -18.56 -0.33
N ARG A 173 3.30 -18.49 -0.31
CA ARG A 173 2.51 -17.33 -0.75
C ARG A 173 2.31 -16.33 0.38
N CYS A 174 2.07 -16.83 1.58
CA CYS A 174 1.57 -16.05 2.69
C CYS A 174 2.68 -15.45 3.56
N TRP A 175 3.84 -16.08 3.63
CA TRP A 175 5.02 -15.54 4.29
C TRP A 175 5.91 -14.81 3.28
N PRO A 176 6.51 -13.66 3.68
CA PRO A 176 7.57 -13.05 2.87
C PRO A 176 8.75 -14.00 2.75
N GLN A 177 9.22 -14.18 1.51
CA GLN A 177 10.45 -14.89 1.17
C GLN A 177 11.67 -14.00 1.42
#